data_AF-A0A8K0H0Z3-F1
#
_entry.id   AF-A0A8K0H0Z3-F1
#
_cell.length_a   1.000
_cell.length_b   1.000
_cell.length_c   1.000
_cell.angle_alpha   90.00
_cell.angle_beta   90.00
_cell.angle_gamma   90.00
#
_symmetry.space_group_name_H-M   'P 1'
#
loop_
_entity.id
_entity.type
_entity.pdbx_description
1 polymer ?
#
loop_
_entity_poly.entity_id
_entity_poly.type
_entity_poly.pdbx_seq_one_letter_code
_entity_poly.pdbx_strand_id
1 'polypeptide(L)' 'MADLDHSSEDTSVDSREENSQDSKLEFSEDEETLIIRMYNLVGERWSLIAGRIPGRTAEEIEKYWTSRYSTSE' A
#
# COMPACT_ATOMS: atom_id res chain seq x y z
N MET A 1 26.79 -45.75 -3.76
CA MET A 1 25.92 -45.81 -4.95
C MET A 1 24.52 -45.50 -4.48
N ALA A 2 23.87 -44.38 -4.76
CA ALA A 2 24.22 -43.17 -5.49
C ALA A 2 23.57 -41.99 -4.75
N ASP A 3 24.26 -40.87 -4.69
CA ASP A 3 23.80 -39.60 -4.12
C ASP A 3 22.69 -39.04 -5.02
N LEU A 4 21.49 -38.82 -4.47
CA LEU A 4 20.41 -38.17 -5.20
C LEU A 4 20.49 -36.66 -4.95
N ASP A 5 20.95 -35.96 -5.98
CA ASP A 5 21.05 -34.51 -6.11
C ASP A 5 19.68 -33.84 -5.96
N HIS A 6 19.54 -32.96 -4.96
CA HIS A 6 18.41 -32.05 -4.85
C HIS A 6 18.67 -30.85 -5.76
N SER A 7 18.17 -30.94 -7.00
CA SER A 7 18.03 -29.80 -7.91
C SER A 7 17.13 -28.74 -7.26
N SER A 8 17.75 -27.74 -6.62
CA SER A 8 17.07 -26.56 -6.09
C SER A 8 17.20 -25.44 -7.10
N GLU A 9 16.18 -25.24 -7.94
CA GLU A 9 16.05 -24.04 -8.79
C GLU A 9 14.61 -23.92 -9.29
N ASP A 10 13.84 -23.06 -8.62
CA ASP A 10 12.96 -22.02 -9.20
C ASP A 10 12.03 -21.51 -8.09
N THR A 11 12.36 -20.37 -7.47
CA THR A 11 11.57 -19.12 -7.57
C THR A 11 10.07 -19.40 -7.75
N SER A 12 9.22 -19.21 -6.77
CA SER A 12 8.75 -17.89 -6.39
C SER A 12 8.21 -18.00 -4.97
N VAL A 13 9.06 -17.65 -4.00
CA VAL A 13 8.55 -17.26 -2.69
C VAL A 13 7.90 -15.89 -2.90
N ASP A 14 6.60 -15.88 -3.19
CA ASP A 14 5.81 -14.67 -3.01
C ASP A 14 5.72 -14.42 -1.50
N SER A 15 6.78 -13.84 -0.96
CA SER A 15 6.93 -13.50 0.44
C SER A 15 6.48 -12.06 0.63
N ARG A 16 5.21 -11.87 0.94
CA ARG A 16 4.78 -11.42 2.28
C ARG A 16 3.28 -11.17 2.29
N GLU A 17 2.52 -12.23 2.50
CA GLU A 17 1.33 -12.12 3.33
C GLU A 17 1.77 -11.87 4.78
N GLU A 18 1.85 -10.60 5.17
CA GLU A 18 1.64 -10.16 6.55
C GLU A 18 1.57 -8.63 6.59
N ASN A 19 0.37 -8.08 6.75
CA ASN A 19 0.14 -7.10 7.83
C ASN A 19 -1.34 -6.99 8.19
N SER A 20 -1.74 -7.82 9.15
CA SER A 20 -2.57 -7.49 10.31
C SER A 20 -3.33 -6.16 10.30
N GLN A 21 -4.64 -6.28 10.05
CA GLN A 21 -5.68 -5.77 10.93
C GLN A 21 -5.51 -4.32 11.45
N ASP A 22 -5.67 -3.33 10.56
CA ASP A 22 -6.13 -1.99 10.94
C ASP A 22 -7.32 -1.62 10.04
N SER A 23 -8.52 -1.72 10.60
CA SER A 23 -9.79 -1.42 9.94
C SER A 23 -9.99 0.08 9.72
N LYS A 24 -9.00 0.78 9.14
CA LYS A 24 -9.00 2.24 9.02
C LYS A 24 -8.87 2.65 7.57
N LEU A 25 -10.02 2.60 6.91
CA LEU A 25 -10.28 2.95 5.51
C LEU A 25 -9.71 1.94 4.52
N GLU A 26 -10.62 1.13 3.98
CA GLU A 26 -10.34 0.23 2.86
C GLU A 26 -10.09 1.09 1.61
N PHE A 27 -8.83 1.23 1.19
CA PHE A 27 -8.44 1.75 -0.12
C PHE A 27 -7.93 0.58 -0.97
N SER A 28 -8.26 0.58 -2.26
CA SER A 28 -7.70 -0.40 -3.19
C SER A 28 -6.24 -0.08 -3.48
N GLU A 29 -5.42 -1.09 -3.81
CA GLU A 29 -4.00 -0.92 -4.15
C GLU A 29 -3.78 0.17 -5.23
N ASP A 30 -4.68 0.27 -6.21
CA ASP A 30 -4.66 1.32 -7.23
C ASP A 30 -4.83 2.71 -6.60
N GLU A 31 -5.78 2.86 -5.67
CA GLU A 31 -6.06 4.12 -4.98
C GLU A 31 -4.88 4.49 -4.06
N GLU A 32 -4.36 3.54 -3.29
CA GLU A 32 -3.20 3.72 -2.41
C GLU A 32 -1.97 4.17 -3.20
N THR A 33 -1.69 3.50 -4.33
CA THR A 33 -0.60 3.87 -5.24
C THR A 33 -0.79 5.29 -5.76
N LEU A 34 -2.02 5.68 -6.08
CA LEU A 34 -2.32 7.03 -6.54
C LEU A 34 -2.12 8.07 -5.42
N ILE A 35 -2.56 7.78 -4.20
CA ILE A 35 -2.37 8.65 -3.03
C ILE A 35 -0.88 8.87 -2.78
N ILE A 36 -0.10 7.79 -2.70
CA ILE A 36 1.35 7.84 -2.47
C ILE A 36 2.04 8.64 -3.58
N ARG A 37 1.73 8.34 -4.85
CA ARG A 37 2.32 9.05 -5.98
C ARG A 37 1.97 10.53 -5.91
N MET A 38 0.70 10.89 -5.76
CA MET A 38 0.28 12.28 -5.74
C MET A 38 0.83 13.04 -4.53
N TYR A 39 0.86 12.44 -3.36
CA TYR A 39 1.47 13.04 -2.16
C TYR A 39 2.95 13.37 -2.39
N ASN A 40 3.72 12.48 -3.02
CA ASN A 40 5.11 12.77 -3.40
C ASN A 40 5.24 13.93 -4.42
N LEU A 41 4.21 14.19 -5.23
CA LEU A 41 4.22 15.28 -6.22
C LEU A 41 3.75 16.62 -5.65
N VAL A 42 2.69 16.61 -4.84
CA VAL A 42 1.98 17.83 -4.41
C VAL A 42 1.92 18.04 -2.89
N GLY A 43 2.36 17.06 -2.10
CA GLY A 43 2.29 17.05 -0.64
C GLY A 43 0.87 16.85 -0.11
N GLU A 44 0.55 17.49 1.00
CA GLU A 44 -0.74 17.45 1.73
C GLU A 44 -1.89 18.17 0.99
N ARG A 45 -1.82 18.31 -0.35
CA ARG A 45 -2.88 18.92 -1.15
C ARG A 45 -4.01 17.93 -1.42
N TRP A 46 -4.69 17.49 -0.36
CA TRP A 46 -5.70 16.43 -0.40
C TRP A 46 -6.81 16.66 -1.43
N SER A 47 -7.30 17.90 -1.57
CA SER A 47 -8.32 18.25 -2.57
C SER A 47 -7.87 17.96 -4.01
N LEU A 48 -6.58 18.08 -4.30
CA LEU A 48 -6.03 17.80 -5.62
C LEU A 48 -5.86 16.29 -5.86
N ILE A 49 -5.51 15.55 -4.80
CA ILE A 49 -5.40 14.09 -4.82
C ILE A 49 -6.79 13.45 -4.98
N ALA A 50 -7.78 13.90 -4.21
CA ALA A 50 -9.17 13.45 -4.29
C ALA A 50 -9.78 13.67 -5.69
N GLY A 51 -9.41 14.76 -6.37
CA GLY A 51 -9.82 15.01 -7.75
C GLY A 51 -9.35 13.94 -8.76
N ARG A 52 -8.42 13.06 -8.38
CA ARG A 52 -7.92 11.94 -9.21
C ARG A 52 -8.48 10.58 -8.80
N ILE A 53 -9.09 10.47 -7.62
CA ILE A 53 -9.65 9.22 -7.10
C ILE A 53 -11.17 9.37 -7.01
N PRO A 54 -11.90 8.99 -8.07
CA PRO A 54 -13.35 9.15 -8.08
C PRO A 54 -13.98 8.30 -6.98
N GLY A 55 -14.87 8.91 -6.19
CA GLY A 55 -15.52 8.25 -5.05
C GLY A 55 -14.77 8.39 -3.73
N ARG A 56 -13.60 9.04 -3.71
CA ARG A 56 -12.88 9.40 -2.48
C ARG A 56 -12.84 10.90 -2.28
N THR A 57 -12.96 11.30 -1.03
CA THR A 57 -12.88 12.69 -0.60
C THR A 57 -11.51 13.03 -0.05
N ALA A 58 -11.18 14.31 -0.05
CA ALA A 58 -9.93 14.82 0.52
C ALA A 58 -9.78 14.41 1.99
N GLU A 59 -10.88 14.45 2.75
CA GLU A 59 -10.95 14.10 4.17
C GLU A 59 -10.63 12.61 4.41
N GLU A 60 -11.13 11.71 3.56
CA GLU A 60 -10.82 10.28 3.64
C GLU A 60 -9.34 10.00 3.36
N ILE A 61 -8.77 10.66 2.36
CA ILE A 61 -7.36 10.48 1.98
C ILE A 61 -6.44 11.02 3.07
N GLU A 62 -6.73 12.20 3.62
CA GLU A 62 -6.00 12.76 4.77
C GLU A 62 -6.03 11.80 5.95
N LYS A 63 -7.22 11.29 6.30
CA LYS A 63 -7.40 10.36 7.42
C LYS A 63 -6.66 9.04 7.19
N TYR A 64 -6.65 8.51 5.97
CA TYR A 64 -5.84 7.34 5.60
C TYR A 64 -4.35 7.60 5.81
N TRP A 65 -3.86 8.72 5.29
CA TRP A 65 -2.45 9.09 5.40
C TRP A 65 -2.01 9.28 6.86
N THR A 66 -2.72 10.10 7.63
CA THR A 66 -2.43 10.28 9.06
C THR A 66 -2.54 8.96 9.82
N SER A 67 -3.50 8.09 9.48
CA SER A 67 -3.56 6.77 10.12
C SER A 67 -2.35 5.89 9.80
N ARG A 68 -1.99 5.81 8.52
CA ARG A 68 -0.96 4.90 8.01
C ARG A 68 0.46 5.33 8.41
N TYR A 69 0.71 6.64 8.43
CA TYR A 69 2.05 7.21 8.66
C TYR A 69 2.23 7.83 10.05
N SER A 70 1.17 8.15 10.79
CA SER A 70 1.30 8.67 12.18
C SER A 70 1.21 7.59 13.27
N THR A 71 0.92 6.33 12.94
CA THR A 71 0.86 5.21 13.92
C THR A 71 2.22 4.61 14.27
N SER A 72 3.32 5.35 14.12
CA SER A 72 4.65 4.95 14.59
C SER A 72 5.31 6.09 15.35
N GLU A 73 4.96 6.18 16.63
CA GLU A 73 5.82 6.69 17.71
C GLU A 73 5.86 5.67 18.85
#